data_AF-A0A3T0VYA9-F1
#
_entry.id   AF-A0A3T0VYA9-F1
#
_cell.length_a   1.000
_cell.length_b   1.000
_cell.length_c   1.000
_cell.angle_alpha   90.00
_cell.angle_beta   90.00
_cell.angle_gamma   90.00
#
_symmetry.space_group_name_H-M   'P 1'
#
loop_
_entity.id
_entity.type
_entity.pdbx_description
1 polymer ?
#
loop_
_entity_poly.entity_id
_entity_poly.type
_entity_poly.pdbx_seq_one_letter_code
_entity_poly.pdbx_strand_id
1 'polypeptide(L)'
;MSFIEIIPLWLSALSLYLGSERQTLISRAWPKPLAGFSALSLFILGIVTFSFDYPWVSSMLAALVVFMLSLFTVTISSGYSKARTFSITAALCLVSLLFGGASYVA
;
A
#
# COMPACT_ATOMS: atom_id res chain seq x y z
N MET A 1 -8.00 8.09 -12.83
CA MET A 1 -7.86 7.39 -11.54
C MET A 1 -8.20 5.93 -11.69
N SER A 2 -7.21 5.15 -12.12
CA SER A 2 -7.31 3.71 -12.02
C SER A 2 -7.09 3.30 -10.56
N PHE A 3 -7.92 2.40 -10.04
CA PHE A 3 -7.76 1.81 -8.71
C PHE A 3 -6.41 1.08 -8.53
N ILE A 4 -5.70 0.80 -9.62
CA ILE A 4 -4.34 0.22 -9.64
C ILE A 4 -3.31 1.14 -8.97
N GLU A 5 -3.47 2.47 -9.05
CA GLU A 5 -2.54 3.46 -8.49
C GLU A 5 -2.44 3.40 -6.95
N ILE A 6 -3.39 2.73 -6.30
CA ILE A 6 -3.43 2.51 -4.85
C ILE A 6 -2.46 1.39 -4.43
N ILE A 7 -2.16 0.43 -5.33
CA ILE A 7 -1.37 -0.76 -5.02
C ILE A 7 0.04 -0.42 -4.51
N PRO A 8 0.83 0.47 -5.16
CA PRO A 8 2.16 0.83 -4.67
C PRO A 8 2.13 1.43 -3.26
N LEU A 9 1.15 2.30 -2.98
CA LEU A 9 1.01 2.94 -1.67
C LEU A 9 0.57 1.97 -0.59
N TRP A 10 -0.29 1.03 -0.94
CA TRP A 10 -0.70 -0.05 -0.04
C TRP A 10 0.48 -0.95 0.33
N LEU A 11 1.29 -1.34 -0.66
CA LEU A 11 2.51 -2.12 -0.45
C LEU A 11 3.56 -1.35 0.36
N SER A 12 3.64 -0.03 0.19
CA SER A 12 4.50 0.83 1.00
C SER A 12 4.12 0.77 2.49
N ALA A 13 2.83 0.90 2.80
CA ALA A 13 2.32 0.78 4.16
C ALA A 13 2.54 -0.62 4.76
N LEU A 14 2.35 -1.68 3.97
CA LEU A 14 2.66 -3.04 4.38
C LEU A 14 4.15 -3.25 4.67
N SER A 15 5.04 -2.67 3.88
CA SER A 15 6.48 -2.79 4.12
C SER A 15 6.89 -2.20 5.46
N LEU A 16 6.32 -1.04 5.82
CA LEU A 16 6.53 -0.43 7.13
C LEU A 16 5.98 -1.30 8.27
N TYR A 17 4.83 -1.95 8.05
CA TYR A 17 4.29 -2.91 9.01
C TYR A 17 5.20 -4.13 9.18
N LEU A 18 5.76 -4.65 8.07
CA LEU A 18 6.68 -5.79 8.10
C LEU A 18 8.03 -5.48 8.78
N GLY A 19 8.45 -4.21 8.75
CA GLY A 19 9.60 -3.71 9.49
C GLY A 19 9.37 -3.49 10.99
N SER A 20 8.11 -3.59 11.46
CA SER A 20 7.75 -3.37 12.87
C SER A 20 7.92 -4.64 13.69
N GLU A 21 8.44 -4.51 14.92
CA GLU A 21 8.59 -5.63 15.87
C GLU A 21 7.25 -6.15 16.38
N ARG A 22 6.16 -5.40 16.18
CA ARG A 22 4.79 -5.81 16.50
C ARG A 22 4.12 -6.61 15.37
N GLN A 23 4.84 -6.95 14.31
CA GLN A 23 4.25 -7.72 13.23
C GLN A 23 3.87 -9.13 13.69
N THR A 24 2.70 -9.59 13.29
CA THR A 24 2.21 -10.97 13.54
C THR A 24 2.30 -11.85 12.29
N LEU A 25 2.73 -11.28 11.16
CA LEU A 25 2.79 -11.94 9.85
C LEU A 25 4.02 -12.85 9.68
N ILE A 26 5.22 -12.39 10.06
CA ILE A 26 6.48 -13.11 9.85
C ILE A 26 7.17 -13.32 11.20
N SER A 27 7.79 -14.49 11.40
CA SER A 27 8.47 -14.85 12.66
C SER A 27 9.64 -13.92 13.01
N ARG A 28 10.19 -13.19 12.02
CA ARG A 28 11.28 -12.24 12.18
C ARG A 28 10.96 -10.94 11.43
N ALA A 29 11.04 -9.81 12.14
CA ALA A 29 10.92 -8.47 11.58
C ALA A 29 11.87 -8.27 10.41
N TRP A 30 11.39 -7.60 9.36
CA TRP A 30 12.25 -7.17 8.28
C TRP A 30 13.25 -6.14 8.81
N PRO A 31 14.49 -6.11 8.28
CA PRO A 31 15.45 -5.10 8.70
C PRO A 31 14.88 -3.70 8.42
N LYS A 32 14.77 -2.88 9.47
CA LYS A 32 14.25 -1.50 9.46
C LYS A 32 14.73 -0.67 8.25
N PRO A 33 16.02 -0.67 7.85
CA PRO A 33 16.45 0.08 6.67
C PRO A 33 15.86 -0.44 5.36
N LEU A 34 15.64 -1.75 5.24
CA LEU A 34 15.10 -2.40 4.05
C LEU A 34 13.59 -2.15 3.91
N ALA A 35 12.87 -2.20 5.05
CA ALA A 35 11.47 -1.79 5.13
C ALA A 35 11.29 -0.30 4.79
N GLY A 36 12.16 0.57 5.32
CA GLY A 36 12.13 2.00 5.02
C GLY A 36 12.44 2.30 3.55
N PHE A 37 13.47 1.67 2.98
CA PHE A 37 13.86 1.89 1.58
C PHE A 37 12.77 1.42 0.61
N SER A 38 12.19 0.24 0.85
CA SER A 38 11.09 -0.27 0.04
C SER A 38 9.80 0.54 0.20
N ALA A 39 9.50 1.04 1.41
CA ALA A 39 8.36 1.93 1.61
C ALA A 39 8.55 3.24 0.83
N LEU A 40 9.74 3.83 0.87
CA LEU A 40 10.04 5.09 0.20
C LEU A 40 10.01 4.93 -1.32
N SER A 41 10.59 3.86 -1.86
CA SER A 41 10.56 3.60 -3.30
C SER A 41 9.14 3.38 -3.81
N LEU A 42 8.32 2.61 -3.09
CA LEU A 42 6.92 2.38 -3.43
C LEU A 42 6.05 3.63 -3.28
N PHE A 43 6.36 4.50 -2.33
CA PHE A 43 5.67 5.78 -2.14
C PHE A 43 5.94 6.75 -3.30
N ILE A 44 7.22 6.87 -3.72
CA ILE A 44 7.58 7.66 -4.90
C ILE A 44 6.91 7.08 -6.15
N LEU A 45 6.87 5.75 -6.29
CA LEU A 45 6.22 5.09 -7.40
C LEU A 45 4.72 5.42 -7.44
N GLY A 46 4.05 5.44 -6.28
CA GLY A 46 2.66 5.91 -6.13
C GLY A 46 2.45 7.36 -6.59
N ILE A 47 3.35 8.27 -6.21
CA ILE A 47 3.30 9.67 -6.66
C ILE A 47 3.44 9.76 -8.18
N VAL A 48 4.42 9.05 -8.74
CA VAL A 48 4.64 9.02 -10.21
C VAL A 48 3.41 8.47 -10.92
N THR A 49 2.77 7.42 -10.39
CA THR A 49 1.56 6.87 -10.98
C THR A 49 0.40 7.86 -10.96
N PHE A 50 0.19 8.59 -9.86
CA PHE A 50 -0.84 9.64 -9.80
C PHE A 50 -0.51 10.87 -10.66
N SER A 51 0.78 11.16 -10.88
CA SER A 51 1.23 12.28 -11.70
C SER A 51 0.95 12.10 -13.20
N PHE A 52 0.56 10.91 -13.66
CA PHE A 52 0.10 10.73 -15.04
C PHE A 52 -1.28 11.36 -15.28
N ASP A 53 -2.16 11.34 -14.27
CA ASP A 53 -3.51 11.88 -14.35
C ASP A 53 -3.65 13.28 -13.73
N TYR A 54 -2.76 13.67 -12.80
CA TYR A 54 -2.89 14.89 -12.00
C TYR A 54 -1.59 15.72 -11.93
N PRO A 55 -1.70 17.04 -11.68
CA PRO A 55 -0.53 17.87 -11.37
C PRO A 55 0.24 17.36 -10.15
N TRP A 56 1.57 17.49 -10.18
CA TRP A 56 2.48 16.96 -9.16
C TRP A 56 2.13 17.31 -7.70
N VAL A 57 1.66 18.53 -7.45
CA VAL A 57 1.27 18.94 -6.09
C VAL A 57 0.00 18.20 -5.62
N SER A 58 -0.94 17.97 -6.53
CA SER A 58 -2.17 17.22 -6.26
C SER A 58 -1.90 15.73 -6.11
N SER A 59 -0.99 15.16 -6.92
CA SER A 59 -0.62 13.75 -6.83
C SER A 59 0.12 13.42 -5.54
N MET A 60 1.00 14.32 -5.07
CA MET A 60 1.65 14.20 -3.76
C MET A 60 0.64 14.15 -2.62
N LEU A 61 -0.36 15.04 -2.63
CA LEU A 61 -1.39 15.09 -1.59
C LEU A 61 -2.31 13.86 -1.64
N ALA A 62 -2.73 13.45 -2.85
CA ALA A 62 -3.50 12.22 -3.04
C ALA A 62 -2.74 10.98 -2.55
N ALA A 63 -1.46 10.85 -2.91
CA ALA A 63 -0.61 9.76 -2.46
C ALA A 63 -0.46 9.74 -0.94
N LEU A 64 -0.32 10.91 -0.30
CA LEU A 64 -0.24 11.03 1.15
C LEU A 64 -1.54 10.58 1.84
N VAL A 65 -2.71 10.99 1.32
CA VAL A 65 -4.01 10.58 1.87
C VAL A 65 -4.21 9.07 1.75
N VAL A 66 -3.94 8.50 0.57
CA VAL A 66 -4.06 7.05 0.33
C VAL A 66 -3.09 6.27 1.22
N PHE A 67 -1.86 6.77 1.39
CA PHE A 67 -0.88 6.16 2.27
C PHE A 67 -1.31 6.17 3.74
N MET A 68 -1.88 7.28 4.24
CA MET A 68 -2.40 7.37 5.61
C MET A 68 -3.57 6.40 5.85
N LEU A 69 -4.50 6.29 4.89
CA LEU A 69 -5.60 5.33 4.94
C LEU A 69 -5.10 3.88 4.91
N SER A 70 -4.08 3.61 4.10
CA SER A 70 -3.44 2.29 4.02
C SER A 70 -2.78 1.91 5.33
N LEU A 71 -2.03 2.82 5.96
CA LEU A 71 -1.42 2.61 7.28
C LEU A 71 -2.46 2.33 8.36
N PHE A 72 -3.54 3.11 8.39
CA PHE A 72 -4.63 2.89 9.34
C PHE A 72 -5.24 1.50 9.19
N THR A 73 -5.53 1.10 7.95
CA THR A 73 -6.16 -0.18 7.66
C THR A 73 -5.23 -1.36 7.95
N VAL A 74 -3.95 -1.26 7.60
CA VAL A 74 -2.93 -2.27 7.93
C VAL A 74 -2.75 -2.40 9.44
N THR A 75 -2.78 -1.28 10.17
CA THR A 75 -2.69 -1.27 11.64
C THR A 75 -3.90 -1.94 12.29
N ILE A 76 -5.12 -1.66 11.83
CA ILE A 76 -6.32 -2.37 12.33
C ILE A 76 -6.24 -3.85 11.98
N SER A 77 -5.89 -4.17 10.72
CA SER A 77 -5.78 -5.53 10.22
C SER A 77 -4.71 -6.35 10.97
N SER A 78 -3.66 -5.69 11.46
CA SER A 78 -2.61 -6.30 12.28
C SER A 78 -3.05 -6.79 13.65
N GLY A 79 -4.14 -6.22 14.18
CA GLY A 79 -4.75 -6.68 15.44
C GLY A 79 -5.48 -8.02 15.29
N TYR A 80 -5.68 -8.50 14.06
CA TYR A 80 -6.34 -9.77 13.76
C TYR A 80 -5.32 -10.88 13.44
N SER A 81 -5.81 -12.12 13.38
CA SER A 81 -4.99 -13.29 13.01
C SER A 81 -4.30 -13.13 11.65
N LYS A 82 -3.08 -13.66 11.53
CA LYS A 82 -2.24 -13.68 10.31
C LYS A 82 -3.01 -14.04 9.03
N ALA A 83 -3.89 -15.04 9.11
CA ALA A 83 -4.69 -15.47 7.96
C ALA A 83 -5.68 -14.38 7.50
N ARG A 84 -6.24 -13.61 8.44
CA ARG A 84 -7.19 -12.53 8.16
C ARG A 84 -6.49 -11.32 7.57
N THR A 85 -5.31 -10.96 8.07
CA THR A 85 -4.49 -9.90 7.49
C THR A 85 -4.14 -10.20 6.03
N PHE A 86 -3.73 -11.44 5.74
CA PHE A 86 -3.42 -11.89 4.38
C PHE A 86 -4.64 -11.91 3.46
N SER A 87 -5.81 -12.33 3.98
CA SER A 87 -7.06 -12.31 3.23
C SER A 87 -7.50 -10.88 2.89
N ILE A 88 -7.36 -9.93 3.81
CA ILE A 88 -7.68 -8.51 3.58
C ILE A 88 -6.75 -7.92 2.52
N THR A 89 -5.44 -8.17 2.61
CA THR A 89 -4.50 -7.69 1.58
C THR A 89 -4.74 -8.32 0.23
N ALA A 90 -5.01 -9.63 0.17
CA ALA A 90 -5.34 -10.31 -1.07
C ALA A 90 -6.63 -9.77 -1.69
N ALA A 91 -7.67 -9.55 -0.87
CA ALA A 91 -8.93 -8.98 -1.32
C ALA A 91 -8.76 -7.56 -1.87
N LEU A 92 -8.02 -6.70 -1.16
CA LEU A 92 -7.72 -5.35 -1.64
C LEU A 92 -6.91 -5.36 -2.93
N CYS A 93 -5.91 -6.23 -3.04
CA CYS A 93 -5.13 -6.34 -4.27
C CYS A 93 -6.00 -6.82 -5.44
N LEU A 94 -6.86 -7.82 -5.22
CA LEU A 94 -7.81 -8.33 -6.23
C LEU A 94 -8.85 -7.28 -6.61
N VAL A 95 -9.42 -6.56 -5.66
CA VAL A 95 -10.38 -5.47 -5.93
C VAL A 95 -9.68 -4.36 -6.72
N SER A 96 -8.48 -3.95 -6.33
CA SER A 96 -7.73 -2.93 -7.08
C SER A 96 -7.37 -3.39 -8.49
N LEU A 97 -7.03 -4.67 -8.69
CA LEU A 97 -6.75 -5.25 -10.01
C LEU A 97 -8.01 -5.40 -10.87
N LEU A 98 -9.12 -5.83 -10.30
CA LEU A 98 -10.38 -6.02 -11.02
C LEU A 98 -10.98 -4.68 -11.42
N PHE A 99 -11.09 -3.74 -10.48
CA PHE A 99 -11.66 -2.43 -10.76
C PHE A 99 -10.70 -1.53 -11.53
N GLY A 100 -9.41 -1.56 -11.20
CA GLY A 100 -8.40 -0.80 -11.93
C GLY A 100 -8.11 -1.36 -13.31
N GLY A 101 -8.09 -2.69 -13.46
CA GLY A 101 -7.91 -3.36 -14.75
C GLY A 101 -9.13 -3.25 -15.66
N ALA A 102 -10.35 -3.35 -15.11
CA ALA A 102 -11.57 -3.09 -15.88
C ALA A 102 -11.67 -1.63 -16.33
N SER A 103 -11.14 -0.67 -15.55
CA SER A 103 -11.11 0.74 -15.94
C SER A 103 -10.03 1.11 -16.97
N TYR A 104 -9.02 0.26 -17.18
CA TYR A 104 -7.92 0.52 -18.13
C TYR A 104 -8.16 -0.10 -19.52
N VAL A 105 -9.09 -1.05 -19.63
CA VAL A 105 -9.45 -1.75 -20.88
C VAL A 105 -10.73 -1.17 -21.53
N ALA A 106 -11.32 -0.13 -20.95
CA ALA A 106 -12.51 0.56 -21.49
C ALA A 106 -12.13 1.85 -22.23
#